data_AF-D9PHQ2-F1
#
_entry.id   AF-D9PHQ2-F1
#
_cell.length_a   1.000
_cell.length_b   1.000
_cell.length_c   1.000
_cell.angle_alpha   90.00
_cell.angle_beta   90.00
_cell.angle_gamma   90.00
#
_symmetry.space_group_name_H-M   'P 1'
#
loop_
_entity.id
_entity.type
_entity.pdbx_description
1 polymer ?
#
loop_
_entity_poly.entity_id
_entity_poly.type
_entity_poly.pdbx_seq_one_letter_code
_entity_poly.pdbx_strand_id
1 'polypeptide(L)'
;MTRQKFAFKLLFFLSVGLLLFSTLAFAAPTVTSISPTSGPSNGGTEVTVYGSGFVDGDYAYVYIGDGYVSDYYITYAADGSWL
;
A
#
# COMPACT_ATOMS: atom_id res chain seq x y z
N MET A 1 34.35 32.68 14.75
CA MET A 1 33.58 31.52 15.25
C MET A 1 32.26 31.28 14.49
N THR A 2 32.23 31.47 13.15
CA THR A 2 30.95 31.51 12.39
C THR A 2 30.86 30.49 11.24
N ARG A 3 32.00 29.94 10.78
CA ARG A 3 32.04 29.01 9.64
C ARG A 3 31.65 27.57 9.97
N GLN A 4 31.99 27.09 11.17
CA GLN A 4 31.64 25.74 11.66
C GLN A 4 30.13 25.60 11.96
N LYS A 5 29.46 26.70 12.34
CA LYS A 5 28.04 26.72 12.72
C LYS A 5 27.09 26.54 11.51
N PHE A 6 27.48 27.01 10.32
CA PHE A 6 26.70 26.85 9.09
C PHE A 6 26.85 25.44 8.51
N ALA A 7 28.07 24.90 8.49
CA ALA A 7 28.35 23.56 8.03
C ALA A 7 27.61 22.49 8.86
N PHE A 8 27.62 22.61 10.19
CA PHE A 8 26.92 21.67 11.08
C PHE A 8 25.40 21.69 10.90
N LYS A 9 24.82 22.88 10.66
CA LYS A 9 23.39 23.04 10.42
C LYS A 9 22.97 22.44 9.06
N LEU A 10 23.77 22.63 8.01
CA LEU A 10 23.55 22.04 6.68
C LEU A 10 23.71 20.51 6.68
N LEU A 11 24.76 19.99 7.34
CA LEU A 11 24.97 18.56 7.52
C LEU A 11 23.84 17.92 8.35
N PHE A 12 23.32 18.62 9.37
CA PHE A 12 22.17 18.15 10.14
C PHE A 12 20.89 18.08 9.29
N PHE A 13 20.60 19.09 8.47
CA PHE A 13 19.43 19.06 7.57
C PHE A 13 19.55 18.03 6.45
N LEU A 14 20.76 17.80 5.92
CA LEU A 14 21.00 16.79 4.90
C LEU A 14 20.89 15.38 5.48
N SER A 15 21.47 15.12 6.65
CA SER A 15 21.39 13.82 7.32
C SER A 15 19.98 13.52 7.82
N VAL A 16 19.32 14.46 8.51
CA VAL A 16 17.94 14.27 9.00
C VAL A 16 16.95 14.20 7.84
N GLY A 17 17.09 15.06 6.83
CA GLY A 17 16.23 15.06 5.64
C GLY A 17 16.36 13.77 4.82
N LEU A 18 17.57 13.27 4.63
CA LEU A 18 17.82 12.01 3.90
C LEU A 18 17.38 10.77 4.71
N LEU A 19 17.56 10.78 6.03
CA LEU A 19 17.07 9.72 6.91
C LEU A 19 15.53 9.65 6.87
N LEU A 20 14.84 10.78 6.96
CA LEU A 20 13.37 10.85 6.87
C LEU A 20 12.85 10.41 5.49
N PHE A 21 13.55 10.79 4.41
CA PHE A 21 13.20 10.39 3.04
C PHE A 21 13.40 8.88 2.80
N SER A 22 14.46 8.28 3.38
CA SER A 22 14.71 6.84 3.31
C SER A 22 13.69 6.03 4.11
N THR A 23 13.22 6.55 5.25
CA THR A 23 12.23 5.87 6.09
C THR A 23 10.80 5.94 5.54
N LEU A 24 10.53 6.76 4.52
CA LEU A 24 9.26 6.77 3.81
C LEU A 24 9.22 5.61 2.79
N ALA A 25 9.30 4.38 3.29
CA ALA A 25 9.07 3.19 2.50
C ALA A 25 7.64 2.69 2.78
N PHE A 26 6.79 2.66 1.75
CA PHE A 26 5.52 1.95 1.86
C PHE A 26 5.81 0.47 2.05
N ALA A 27 5.29 -0.12 3.13
CA ALA A 27 5.34 -1.56 3.32
C ALA A 27 4.60 -2.23 2.17
N ALA A 28 5.13 -3.35 1.67
CA ALA A 28 4.46 -4.14 0.65
C ALA A 28 3.08 -4.61 1.17
N PRO A 29 2.03 -4.61 0.34
CA PRO A 29 0.73 -5.11 0.74
C PRO A 29 0.82 -6.60 1.07
N THR A 30 -0.01 -7.05 2.02
CA THR A 30 -0.14 -8.45 2.38
C THR A 30 -1.58 -8.91 2.24
N VAL A 31 -1.80 -10.09 1.68
CA VAL A 31 -3.11 -10.74 1.60
C VAL A 31 -3.17 -11.86 2.62
N THR A 32 -4.20 -11.88 3.46
CA THR A 32 -4.40 -12.91 4.48
C THR A 32 -5.47 -13.92 4.09
N SER A 33 -6.55 -13.48 3.45
CA SER A 33 -7.61 -14.37 2.98
C SER A 33 -8.47 -13.72 1.88
N ILE A 34 -9.30 -14.54 1.24
CA ILE A 34 -10.21 -14.14 0.17
C ILE A 34 -11.55 -14.84 0.33
N SER A 35 -12.66 -14.16 0.06
CA SER A 35 -14.01 -14.74 0.16
C SER A 35 -14.97 -14.12 -0.87
N PRO A 36 -15.76 -14.92 -1.59
CA PRO A 36 -15.75 -16.38 -1.62
C PRO A 36 -14.53 -16.94 -2.36
N THR A 37 -14.12 -18.17 -2.06
CA THR A 37 -12.95 -18.83 -2.68
C THR A 37 -13.26 -19.50 -4.02
N SER A 38 -14.53 -19.47 -4.46
CA SER A 38 -14.98 -20.07 -5.71
C SER A 38 -16.18 -19.31 -6.28
N GLY A 39 -16.37 -19.43 -7.59
CA GLY A 39 -17.45 -18.79 -8.35
C GLY A 39 -17.62 -19.44 -9.72
N PRO A 40 -18.62 -19.01 -10.52
CA PRO A 40 -18.84 -19.52 -11.87
C PRO A 40 -17.64 -19.26 -12.78
N SER A 41 -17.37 -20.16 -13.72
CA SER A 41 -16.32 -20.00 -14.75
C SER A 41 -16.51 -18.76 -15.63
N ASN A 42 -17.75 -18.28 -15.72
CA ASN A 42 -18.11 -17.10 -16.52
C ASN A 42 -17.84 -15.78 -15.78
N GLY A 43 -17.30 -15.81 -14.55
CA GLY A 43 -17.03 -14.64 -13.72
C GLY A 43 -18.29 -14.06 -13.06
N GLY A 44 -18.19 -12.79 -12.64
CA GLY A 44 -19.30 -12.04 -12.01
C GLY A 44 -19.49 -12.28 -10.51
N THR A 45 -18.57 -12.99 -9.86
CA THR A 45 -18.56 -13.13 -8.40
C THR A 45 -17.84 -11.95 -7.76
N GLU A 46 -18.54 -11.20 -6.92
CA GLU A 46 -17.92 -10.21 -6.05
C GLU A 46 -17.02 -10.92 -5.02
N VAL A 47 -15.77 -10.48 -4.93
CA VAL A 47 -14.76 -11.09 -4.06
C VAL A 47 -14.19 -10.05 -3.12
N THR A 48 -14.20 -10.37 -1.83
CA THR A 48 -13.55 -9.58 -0.78
C THR A 48 -12.16 -10.16 -0.50
N VAL A 49 -11.14 -9.30 -0.56
CA VAL A 49 -9.76 -9.63 -0.20
C VAL A 49 -9.42 -8.99 1.13
N TYR A 50 -9.01 -9.81 2.09
CA TYR A 50 -8.56 -9.37 3.41
C TYR A 50 -7.04 -9.29 3.45
N GLY A 51 -6.51 -8.29 4.14
CA GLY A 51 -5.09 -8.01 4.15
C GLY A 51 -4.77 -6.62 4.70
N SER A 52 -3.53 -6.19 4.50
CA SER A 52 -3.05 -4.88 4.96
C SER A 52 -2.14 -4.23 3.94
N GLY A 53 -1.98 -2.90 4.03
CA GLY A 53 -1.12 -2.14 3.11
C GLY A 53 -1.69 -2.00 1.69
N PHE A 54 -2.97 -2.33 1.49
CA PHE A 54 -3.68 -1.95 0.27
C PHE A 54 -3.73 -0.42 0.19
N VAL A 55 -3.41 0.12 -0.98
CA VAL A 55 -3.44 1.54 -1.26
C VAL A 55 -4.48 1.80 -2.35
N ASP A 56 -5.27 2.86 -2.16
CA ASP A 56 -6.18 3.33 -3.20
C ASP A 56 -5.32 3.90 -4.31
N GLY A 57 -5.37 3.28 -5.49
CA GLY A 57 -4.68 3.84 -6.64
C GLY A 57 -4.90 3.03 -7.91
N ASP A 58 -4.85 3.75 -9.04
CA ASP A 58 -4.90 3.25 -10.41
C ASP A 58 -3.79 2.22 -10.77
N TYR A 59 -2.95 1.86 -9.80
CA TYR A 59 -1.82 0.94 -9.96
C TYR A 59 -2.08 -0.44 -9.31
N ALA A 60 -3.23 -0.64 -8.67
CA ALA A 60 -3.63 -1.96 -8.22
C ALA A 60 -4.27 -2.74 -9.40
N TYR A 61 -3.73 -3.93 -9.67
CA TYR A 61 -4.30 -4.86 -10.65
C TYR A 61 -4.68 -6.15 -9.93
N VAL A 62 -5.91 -6.61 -10.15
CA VAL A 62 -6.40 -7.88 -9.60
C VAL A 62 -6.41 -8.92 -10.71
N TYR A 63 -5.77 -10.06 -10.45
CA TYR A 63 -5.76 -11.22 -11.33
C TYR A 63 -6.28 -12.44 -10.55
N ILE A 64 -7.18 -13.21 -11.14
CA ILE A 64 -7.62 -14.51 -10.61
C ILE A 64 -7.21 -15.57 -11.61
N GLY A 65 -6.23 -16.41 -11.24
CA GLY A 65 -5.56 -17.30 -12.19
C GLY A 65 -4.77 -16.49 -13.23
N ASP A 66 -5.06 -16.72 -14.50
CA ASP A 66 -4.55 -15.98 -15.66
C ASP A 66 -5.50 -14.87 -16.15
N GLY A 67 -6.70 -14.75 -15.55
CA GLY A 67 -7.71 -13.76 -15.92
C GLY A 67 -7.48 -12.40 -15.24
N TYR A 68 -7.47 -11.33 -16.05
CA TYR A 68 -7.54 -9.95 -15.56
C TYR A 68 -8.95 -9.62 -15.07
N VAL A 69 -9.06 -9.10 -13.86
CA VAL A 69 -10.33 -8.62 -13.31
C VAL A 69 -10.46 -7.14 -13.66
N SER A 70 -11.29 -6.83 -14.66
CA SER A 70 -11.50 -5.46 -15.14
C SER A 70 -12.41 -4.62 -14.25
N ASP A 71 -13.16 -5.26 -13.37
CA ASP A 71 -14.12 -4.62 -12.47
C ASP A 71 -13.96 -5.24 -11.08
N TYR A 72 -13.37 -4.48 -10.16
CA TYR A 72 -13.16 -4.91 -8.79
C TYR A 72 -13.37 -3.73 -7.85
N TYR A 73 -14.02 -3.99 -6.70
CA TYR A 73 -14.12 -3.03 -5.60
C TYR A 73 -13.20 -3.52 -4.48
N ILE A 74 -12.11 -2.80 -4.21
CA ILE A 74 -11.35 -3.00 -2.96
C ILE A 74 -12.14 -2.29 -1.87
N THR A 75 -12.68 -3.06 -0.93
CA THR A 75 -13.19 -2.52 0.34
C THR A 75 -12.15 -2.74 1.42
N TYR A 76 -11.74 -1.67 2.09
CA TYR A 76 -10.79 -1.76 3.20
C TYR A 76 -11.46 -2.42 4.40
N ALA A 77 -10.85 -3.50 4.91
CA ALA A 77 -10.97 -3.82 6.33
C ALA A 77 -9.94 -2.96 7.09
N ALA A 78 -10.18 -1.65 7.14
CA ALA A 78 -9.52 -0.81 8.13
C ALA A 78 -10.04 -1.28 9.49
N ASP A 79 -9.23 -2.05 10.21
CA ASP A 79 -9.26 -2.25 11.67
C ASP A 79 -10.59 -2.56 12.40
N GLY A 80 -11.69 -2.83 11.69
CA GLY A 80 -13.00 -3.09 12.27
C GLY A 80 -13.69 -1.86 12.87
N SER A 81 -13.25 -0.62 12.59
CA SER A 81 -14.00 0.56 13.03
C SER A 81 -14.88 1.14 11.92
N TRP A 82 -16.19 0.88 12.02
CA TRP A 82 -17.21 1.52 11.19
C TRP A 82 -17.42 2.96 11.64
N LEU A 83 -17.20 3.94 10.76
CA LEU A 83 -18.17 4.96 10.34
C LEU A 83 -17.74 5.56 8.98
#